data_AF-A0A3E2GU41-F1
#
_entry.id   AF-A0A3E2GU41-F1
#
_cell.length_a   1.000
_cell.length_b   1.000
_cell.length_c   1.000
_cell.angle_alpha   90.00
_cell.angle_beta   90.00
_cell.angle_gamma   90.00
#
_symmetry.space_group_name_H-M   'P 1'
#
loop_
_entity.id
_entity.type
_entity.pdbx_description
1 polymer ?
#
loop_
_entity_poly.entity_id
_entity_poly.type
_entity_poly.pdbx_seq_one_letter_code
_entity_poly.pdbx_strand_id
1 'polypeptide(L)'
;MEGTIPTTAESHAQRLQDTLKWYFGNQDSDDYATVVATARIFKLHVSTVRKAIQRQLTPAKPPVQPKGRPDYLKPYQHKVLLTHIHKQAYDGNALNKAMVLHATSYLNGNRDLPSMV
;
A
#
# COMPACT_ATOMS: atom_id res chain seq x y z
N MET A 1 29.86 0.40 -18.29
CA MET A 1 29.18 -0.39 -17.25
C MET A 1 28.63 0.60 -16.25
N GLU A 2 27.37 1.02 -16.42
CA GLU A 2 26.73 1.94 -15.48
C GLU A 2 26.43 1.18 -14.19
N GLY A 3 27.12 1.56 -13.11
CA GLY A 3 26.81 1.10 -11.77
C GLY A 3 25.62 1.86 -11.24
N THR A 4 24.44 1.24 -11.29
CA THR A 4 23.25 1.76 -10.60
C THR A 4 23.55 1.75 -9.11
N ILE A 5 23.71 2.92 -8.52
CA ILE A 5 23.87 3.06 -7.07
C ILE A 5 22.52 2.64 -6.45
N PRO A 6 22.46 1.55 -5.67
CA PRO A 6 21.20 1.13 -5.08
C PRO A 6 20.71 2.22 -4.15
N THR A 7 19.48 2.63 -4.37
CA THR A 7 18.79 3.62 -3.56
C THR A 7 18.80 3.12 -2.10
N THR A 8 18.94 4.00 -1.11
CA THR A 8 19.07 3.60 0.31
C THR A 8 17.93 2.67 0.78
N ALA A 9 16.75 2.80 0.17
CA ALA A 9 15.61 1.91 0.38
C ALA A 9 15.79 0.50 -0.22
N GLU A 10 16.40 0.37 -1.40
CA GLU A 10 16.72 -0.93 -2.02
C GLU A 10 17.76 -1.68 -1.18
N SER A 11 18.75 -0.96 -0.63
CA SER A 11 19.73 -1.54 0.30
C SER A 11 19.08 -2.13 1.56
N HIS A 12 18.06 -1.46 2.10
CA HIS A 12 17.37 -1.92 3.31
C HIS A 12 16.45 -3.12 3.04
N ALA A 13 15.74 -3.13 1.91
CA ALA A 13 14.88 -4.24 1.52
C ALA A 13 15.69 -5.53 1.26
N GLN A 14 16.82 -5.41 0.55
CA GLN A 14 17.73 -6.53 0.29
C GLN A 14 18.29 -7.10 1.59
N ARG A 15 18.75 -6.20 2.48
CA ARG A 15 19.27 -6.59 3.80
C ARG A 15 18.24 -7.35 4.63
N LEU A 16 16.96 -6.96 4.56
CA LEU A 16 15.89 -7.65 5.28
C LEU A 16 15.58 -9.03 4.67
N GLN A 17 15.67 -9.20 3.35
CA GLN A 17 15.56 -10.50 2.71
C GLN A 17 16.70 -11.44 3.11
N ASP A 18 17.94 -10.95 3.08
CA ASP A 18 19.12 -11.73 3.47
C ASP A 18 19.06 -12.15 4.94
N THR A 19 18.58 -11.23 5.80
CA THR A 19 18.32 -11.49 7.23
C THR A 19 17.34 -12.65 7.43
N LEU A 20 16.22 -12.65 6.71
CA LEU A 20 15.20 -13.70 6.82
C LEU A 20 15.71 -15.04 6.30
N LYS A 21 16.43 -15.04 5.17
CA LYS A 21 17.04 -16.25 4.61
C LYS A 21 18.04 -16.87 5.58
N TRP A 22 18.86 -16.03 6.23
CA TRP A 22 19.79 -16.47 7.25
C TRP A 22 19.06 -17.04 8.47
N TYR A 23 18.04 -16.34 8.98
CA TYR A 23 17.27 -16.78 10.15
C TYR A 23 16.67 -18.17 9.94
N PHE A 24 15.90 -18.37 8.87
CA PHE A 24 15.25 -19.66 8.60
C PHE A 24 16.22 -20.79 8.24
N GLY A 25 17.43 -20.46 7.74
CA GLY A 25 18.47 -21.45 7.45
C GLY A 25 19.31 -21.87 8.66
N ASN A 26 19.27 -21.12 9.76
CA ASN A 26 20.09 -21.37 10.97
C ASN A 26 19.22 -21.51 12.23
N GLN A 27 17.90 -21.65 12.07
CA GLN A 27 16.96 -21.82 13.17
C GLN A 27 16.94 -23.29 13.62
N ASP A 28 17.53 -23.58 14.78
CA ASP A 28 17.36 -24.89 15.46
C ASP A 28 16.06 -24.94 16.29
N SER A 29 15.62 -23.81 16.84
CA SER A 29 14.32 -23.60 17.48
C SER A 29 13.96 -22.11 17.48
N ASP A 30 12.70 -21.76 17.79
CA ASP A 30 12.19 -20.38 17.80
C ASP A 30 12.72 -19.59 19.03
N ASP A 31 14.05 -19.54 19.15
CA ASP A 31 14.76 -18.96 20.28
C ASP A 31 15.01 -17.46 20.07
N TYR A 32 14.73 -16.69 21.11
CA TYR A 32 15.04 -15.27 21.20
C TYR A 32 16.54 -15.00 20.96
N ALA A 33 17.42 -15.93 21.36
CA ALA A 33 18.86 -15.83 21.11
C ALA A 33 19.19 -15.75 19.62
N THR A 34 18.55 -16.58 18.79
CA THR A 34 18.73 -16.60 17.33
C THR A 34 18.29 -15.27 16.72
N VAL A 35 17.14 -14.74 17.14
CA VAL A 35 16.64 -13.44 16.66
C VAL A 35 17.61 -12.30 16.98
N VAL A 36 18.17 -12.29 18.19
CA VAL A 36 19.15 -11.27 18.62
C VAL A 36 20.47 -11.41 17.84
N ALA A 37 20.95 -12.64 17.63
CA ALA A 37 22.16 -12.89 16.85
C ALA A 37 21.99 -12.41 15.41
N THR A 38 20.87 -12.75 14.75
CA THR A 38 20.57 -12.29 13.39
C THR A 38 20.49 -10.77 13.31
N ALA A 39 19.81 -10.13 14.25
CA ALA A 39 19.70 -8.67 14.29
C ALA A 39 21.08 -7.99 14.37
N ARG A 40 22.00 -8.55 15.16
CA ARG A 40 23.37 -8.04 15.28
C ARG A 40 24.18 -8.24 14.00
N ILE A 41 24.11 -9.41 13.38
CA ILE A 41 24.85 -9.73 12.13
C ILE A 41 24.47 -8.75 11.01
N PHE A 42 23.17 -8.52 10.84
CA PHE A 42 22.65 -7.67 9.77
C PHE A 42 22.52 -6.19 10.17
N LYS A 43 22.97 -5.81 11.37
CA LYS A 43 22.85 -4.43 11.89
C LYS A 43 21.41 -3.90 11.78
N LEU A 44 20.43 -4.74 12.09
CA LEU A 44 19.02 -4.40 12.13
C LEU A 44 18.53 -4.34 13.58
N HIS A 45 17.47 -3.58 13.81
CA HIS A 45 16.83 -3.58 15.13
C HIS A 45 16.09 -4.91 15.36
N VAL A 46 16.21 -5.48 16.57
CA VAL A 46 15.60 -6.77 16.93
C VAL A 46 14.08 -6.79 16.66
N SER A 47 13.39 -5.68 16.93
CA SER A 47 11.95 -5.57 16.66
C SER A 47 11.60 -5.64 15.17
N THR A 48 12.49 -5.17 14.29
CA THR A 48 12.31 -5.24 12.83
C THR A 48 12.42 -6.68 12.37
N VAL A 49 13.44 -7.41 12.84
CA VAL A 49 13.65 -8.83 12.54
C VAL A 49 12.46 -9.65 13.05
N ARG A 50 12.04 -9.43 14.30
CA ARG A 50 10.88 -10.11 14.90
C ARG A 50 9.59 -9.90 14.10
N LYS A 51 9.30 -8.66 13.70
CA LYS A 51 8.12 -8.35 12.86
C LYS A 51 8.20 -9.01 11.49
N ALA A 52 9.39 -9.04 10.88
CA ALA A 52 9.58 -9.67 9.57
C ALA A 52 9.37 -11.19 9.64
N ILE A 53 9.92 -11.85 10.67
CA ILE A 53 9.69 -13.28 10.93
C ILE A 53 8.20 -13.55 11.18
N GLN A 54 7.56 -12.77 12.06
CA GLN A 54 6.12 -12.90 12.31
C GLN A 54 5.28 -12.76 11.04
N ARG A 55 5.62 -11.82 10.15
CA ARG A 55 4.92 -11.65 8.86
C ARG A 55 5.08 -12.85 7.93
N GLN A 56 6.22 -13.54 7.97
CA GLN A 56 6.46 -14.74 7.16
C GLN A 56 5.77 -15.97 7.75
N LEU A 57 5.75 -16.10 9.09
CA LEU A 57 5.11 -17.22 9.79
C LEU A 57 3.60 -17.09 9.87
N THR A 58 3.07 -15.87 9.87
CA THR A 58 1.63 -15.65 9.85
C THR A 58 1.13 -15.90 8.43
N PRO A 59 0.27 -16.91 8.19
CA PRO A 59 -0.35 -17.05 6.88
C PRO A 59 -1.04 -15.73 6.56
N ALA A 60 -0.71 -15.17 5.40
CA ALA A 60 -1.35 -13.96 4.92
C ALA A 60 -2.86 -14.24 4.87
N LYS A 61 -3.59 -13.82 5.90
CA LYS A 61 -5.02 -13.63 5.74
C LYS A 61 -5.14 -12.71 4.54
N PRO A 62 -5.88 -13.12 3.49
CA PRO A 62 -6.15 -12.20 2.39
C PRO A 62 -6.59 -10.90 3.04
N PRO A 63 -6.08 -9.74 2.57
CA PRO A 63 -6.50 -8.47 3.13
C PRO A 63 -8.00 -8.53 3.20
N VAL A 64 -8.53 -8.56 4.43
CA VAL A 64 -9.95 -8.51 4.64
C VAL A 64 -10.28 -7.18 4.03
N GLN A 65 -10.85 -7.18 2.82
CA GLN A 65 -11.44 -5.98 2.27
C GLN A 65 -12.24 -5.43 3.43
N PRO A 66 -11.91 -4.23 3.95
CA PRO A 66 -12.66 -3.71 5.08
C PRO A 66 -14.10 -3.78 4.61
N LYS A 67 -14.92 -4.63 5.25
CA LYS A 67 -16.36 -4.67 5.01
C LYS A 67 -16.74 -3.20 5.09
N GLY A 68 -17.16 -2.66 3.95
CA GLY A 68 -17.20 -1.23 3.71
C GLY A 68 -17.75 -0.55 4.94
N ARG A 69 -17.09 0.55 5.37
CA ARG A 69 -17.68 1.44 6.38
C ARG A 69 -19.18 1.51 6.10
N PRO A 70 -20.06 1.34 7.11
CA PRO A 70 -21.48 1.54 6.89
C PRO A 70 -21.63 2.87 6.16
N ASP A 71 -22.35 2.87 5.04
CA ASP A 71 -22.43 4.02 4.16
C ASP A 71 -22.77 5.25 5.02
N TYR A 72 -21.82 6.19 5.10
CA TYR A 72 -21.94 7.38 5.93
C TYR A 72 -23.20 8.19 5.54
N LEU A 73 -23.68 7.95 4.32
CA LEU A 73 -24.84 8.55 3.73
C LEU A 73 -25.90 7.48 3.51
N LYS A 74 -27.13 7.78 3.91
CA LYS A 74 -28.31 6.99 3.53
C LYS A 74 -28.48 7.03 2.00
N PRO A 75 -29.13 6.03 1.36
CA PRO A 75 -29.29 5.99 -0.09
C PRO A 75 -29.91 7.26 -0.72
N TYR A 76 -30.82 7.93 -0.03
CA TYR A 76 -31.38 9.20 -0.52
C TYR A 76 -30.35 10.35 -0.50
N GLN A 77 -29.44 10.37 0.48
CA GLN A 77 -28.39 11.38 0.59
C GLN A 77 -27.35 11.21 -0.52
N HIS A 78 -27.05 9.96 -0.91
CA HIS A 78 -26.26 9.69 -2.12
C HIS A 78 -26.89 10.30 -3.36
N LYS A 79 -28.20 10.10 -3.55
CA LYS A 79 -28.94 10.63 -4.71
C LYS A 79 -28.89 12.16 -4.76
N VAL A 80 -29.18 12.82 -3.63
CA VAL A 80 -29.15 14.28 -3.52
C VAL A 80 -27.75 14.84 -3.79
N LEU A 81 -26.73 14.25 -3.18
CA LEU A 81 -25.34 14.69 -3.36
C LEU A 81 -24.89 14.51 -4.81
N LEU A 82 -25.21 13.37 -5.43
CA LEU A 82 -24.86 13.10 -6.82
C LEU A 82 -25.57 14.08 -7.78
N THR A 83 -26.85 14.37 -7.56
CA THR A 83 -27.57 15.39 -8.33
C THR A 83 -26.95 16.77 -8.15
N HIS A 84 -26.54 17.13 -6.93
CA HIS A 84 -25.89 18.42 -6.66
C HIS A 84 -24.53 18.54 -7.35
N ILE A 85 -23.69 17.49 -7.27
CA ILE A 85 -22.39 17.43 -7.94
C ILE A 85 -22.58 17.52 -9.45
N HIS A 86 -23.51 16.77 -10.04
CA HIS A 86 -23.80 16.87 -11.47
C HIS A 86 -24.26 18.27 -11.86
N LYS A 87 -25.15 18.88 -11.08
CA LYS A 87 -25.57 20.25 -11.34
C LYS A 87 -24.37 21.22 -11.32
N GLN A 88 -23.53 21.17 -10.29
CA GLN A 88 -22.36 22.06 -10.19
C GLN A 88 -21.25 21.76 -11.23
N ALA A 89 -21.11 20.51 -11.65
CA ALA A 89 -20.11 20.09 -12.62
C ALA A 89 -20.52 20.40 -14.06
N TYR A 90 -21.81 20.32 -14.37
CA TYR A 90 -22.33 20.46 -15.73
C TYR A 90 -23.10 21.76 -15.99
N ASP A 91 -23.41 22.59 -14.97
CA ASP A 91 -23.95 23.95 -15.12
C ASP A 91 -22.87 24.93 -15.60
N GLY A 92 -22.42 24.77 -16.85
CA GLY A 92 -21.60 25.76 -17.58
C GLY A 92 -20.17 25.95 -17.10
N ASN A 93 -19.73 25.28 -16.03
CA ASN A 93 -18.36 25.37 -15.53
C ASN A 93 -17.49 24.25 -16.12
N ALA A 94 -16.75 24.57 -17.19
CA ALA A 94 -15.88 23.62 -17.88
C ALA A 94 -14.79 23.00 -16.98
N LEU A 95 -14.28 23.75 -16.00
CA LEU A 95 -13.28 23.26 -15.06
C LEU A 95 -13.85 22.20 -14.13
N ASN A 96 -15.05 22.43 -13.57
CA ASN A 96 -15.70 21.46 -12.70
C ASN A 96 -16.00 20.15 -13.45
N LYS A 97 -16.43 20.25 -14.72
CA LYS A 97 -16.63 19.10 -15.60
C LYS A 97 -15.34 18.30 -15.79
N ALA A 98 -14.23 18.98 -16.08
CA ALA A 98 -12.92 18.36 -16.25
C ALA A 98 -12.45 17.61 -15.00
N MET A 99 -12.61 18.23 -13.83
CA MET A 99 -12.19 17.64 -12.56
C MET A 99 -13.00 16.39 -12.22
N VAL A 100 -14.32 16.40 -12.44
CA VAL A 100 -15.17 15.21 -12.23
C VAL A 100 -14.75 14.08 -13.15
N LEU A 101 -14.53 14.37 -14.43
CA LEU A 101 -14.07 13.38 -15.41
C LEU A 101 -12.71 12.78 -15.03
N HIS A 102 -11.74 13.62 -14.65
CA HIS A 102 -10.42 13.19 -14.16
C HIS A 102 -10.53 12.26 -12.94
N ALA A 103 -11.36 12.64 -11.96
CA ALA A 103 -11.56 11.84 -10.76
C ALA A 103 -12.19 10.48 -11.10
N THR A 104 -13.16 10.44 -12.01
CA THR A 104 -13.77 9.18 -12.46
C THR A 104 -12.79 8.29 -13.22
N SER A 105 -11.95 8.85 -14.11
CA SER A 105 -10.91 8.08 -14.81
C SER A 105 -9.89 7.48 -13.83
N TYR A 106 -9.44 8.27 -12.85
CA TYR A 106 -8.51 7.82 -11.80
C TYR A 106 -9.10 6.68 -10.97
N LEU A 107 -10.36 6.78 -10.55
CA LEU A 107 -11.03 5.76 -9.74
C LEU A 107 -11.33 4.48 -10.51
N ASN A 108 -11.61 4.57 -11.82
CA ASN A 108 -11.89 3.41 -12.67
C ASN A 108 -10.63 2.73 -13.20
N GLY A 109 -9.43 3.21 -12.82
CA GLY A 109 -8.14 2.67 -13.28
C GLY A 109 -7.86 2.91 -14.76
N ASN A 110 -8.70 3.71 -15.43
CA ASN A 110 -8.56 4.02 -16.85
C ASN A 110 -7.72 5.29 -16.95
N ARG A 111 -6.43 5.14 -17.35
CA ARG A 111 -5.47 6.25 -17.42
C ARG A 111 -5.68 7.19 -18.61
N ASP A 112 -6.70 6.96 -19.42
CA ASP A 112 -7.06 7.86 -20.50
C ASP A 112 -7.86 9.02 -19.92
N LEU A 113 -7.18 10.15 -19.79
CA LEU A 113 -7.81 11.42 -19.52
C LEU A 113 -8.68 11.78 -20.72
N PRO A 114 -9.95 12.16 -20.52
CA PRO A 114 -10.74 12.67 -21.61
C PRO A 114 -10.10 13.96 -22.10
N SER A 115 -9.63 13.94 -23.34
CA SER A 115 -9.12 15.12 -24.04
C SER A 115 -10.22 16.18 -24.05
N MET A 116 -9.95 17.33 -23.45
CA MET A 116 -10.80 18.51 -23.59
C MET A 116 -10.47 19.16 -24.94
N VAL A 117 -11.17 18.71 -25.98
CA VAL A 117 -11.36 19.45 -27.23
C VAL A 117 -12.83 19.82 -27.33
#